data_AF-A0A098S1T9-F1
#
_entry.id   AF-A0A098S1T9-F1
#
_cell.length_a   1.000
_cell.length_b   1.000
_cell.length_c   1.000
_cell.angle_alpha   90.00
_cell.angle_beta   90.00
_cell.angle_gamma   90.00
#
_symmetry.space_group_name_H-M   'P 1'
#
loop_
_entity.id
_entity.type
_entity.pdbx_description
1 polymer ?
#
loop_
_entity_poly.entity_id
_entity_poly.type
_entity_poly.pdbx_seq_one_letter_code
_entity_poly.pdbx_strand_id
1 'polypeptide(L)' 'MDYLGLLMELIFLAFGIYLYLFSIGRVQAGDPESRKKAEAFRQRNAWWMRIGALAIIAIMVVNLYLHFLQLSGK' A
#
# COMPACT_ATOMS: atom_id res chain seq x y z
N MET A 1 8.70 -2.81 22.34
CA MET A 1 9.27 -2.39 21.05
C MET A 1 8.69 -3.20 19.90
N ASP A 2 8.48 -4.51 20.07
CA ASP A 2 7.91 -5.42 19.07
C ASP A 2 6.53 -4.97 18.54
N TYR A 3 5.59 -4.60 19.42
CA TYR A 3 4.25 -4.12 19.01
C TYR A 3 4.26 -2.82 18.21
N LEU A 4 5.27 -1.96 18.42
CA LEU A 4 5.38 -0.69 17.72
C LEU A 4 5.89 -0.91 16.28
N GLY A 5 6.79 -1.88 16.10
CA GLY A 5 7.18 -2.37 14.77
C GLY A 5 6.01 -2.99 14.01
N LEU A 6 5.23 -3.86 14.66
CA LEU A 6 4.03 -4.46 14.08
C LEU A 6 3.00 -3.40 13.64
N LEU A 7 2.78 -2.38 14.48
CA LEU A 7 1.88 -1.26 14.13
C LEU A 7 2.35 -0.51 12.89
N MET A 8 3.66 -0.21 12.80
CA MET A 8 4.23 0.45 11.62
C MET A 8 4.09 -0.42 10.36
N GLU A 9 4.32 -1.72 10.48
CA GLU A 9 4.16 -2.66 9.37
C GLU A 9 2.72 -2.70 8.85
N LEU A 10 1.73 -2.69 9.75
CA LEU A 10 0.32 -2.61 9.38
C LEU A 10 -0.01 -1.30 8.65
N ILE A 11 0.54 -0.17 9.10
CA ILE A 11 0.36 1.14 8.46
C ILE A 11 0.97 1.13 7.05
N PHE A 12 2.18 0.59 6.89
CA PHE A 12 2.83 0.49 5.57
C PHE A 12 2.11 -0.47 4.64
N LEU A 13 1.60 -1.60 5.16
CA LEU A 13 0.78 -2.52 4.38
C LEU A 13 -0.50 -1.82 3.90
N ALA A 14 -1.19 -1.10 4.80
CA ALA A 14 -2.38 -0.33 4.45
C ALA A 14 -2.07 0.74 3.38
N PHE A 15 -0.91 1.40 3.46
CA PHE A 15 -0.46 2.35 2.45
C PHE A 15 -0.21 1.68 1.08
N GLY A 16 0.41 0.50 1.05
CA GLY A 16 0.58 -0.29 -0.17
C GLY A 16 -0.77 -0.66 -0.80
N ILE A 17 -1.73 -1.13 0.01
CA ILE A 17 -3.10 -1.43 -0.44
C ILE A 17 -3.77 -0.16 -0.98
N TYR A 18 -3.63 0.97 -0.29
CA TYR A 18 -4.18 2.25 -0.74
C TYR A 18 -3.61 2.67 -2.11
N LEU A 19 -2.29 2.57 -2.31
CA LEU A 19 -1.66 2.85 -3.60
C LEU A 19 -2.17 1.93 -4.70
N TYR A 20 -2.38 0.65 -4.40
CA TYR A 20 -2.97 -0.29 -5.35
C TYR A 20 -4.40 0.11 -5.73
N LEU A 21 -5.25 0.39 -4.73
CA LEU A 21 -6.64 0.81 -4.95
C LEU A 21 -6.72 2.14 -5.72
N PHE A 22 -5.80 3.07 -5.46
CA PHE A 22 -5.66 4.28 -6.24
C PHE A 22 -5.28 3.97 -7.69
N SER A 23 -4.29 3.09 -7.92
CA SER A 23 -3.81 2.74 -9.26
C SER A 23 -4.86 2.08 -10.17
N ILE A 24 -5.88 1.43 -9.59
CA ILE A 24 -7.03 0.86 -10.30
C ILE A 24 -8.22 1.82 -10.39
N GLY A 25 -8.11 3.03 -9.85
CA GLY A 25 -9.17 4.05 -9.90
C GLY A 25 -10.31 3.85 -8.90
N ARG A 26 -10.16 2.94 -7.92
CA ARG A 26 -11.15 2.72 -6.86
C ARG A 26 -11.18 3.85 -5.83
N VAL A 27 -10.06 4.56 -5.68
CA VAL A 27 -9.95 5.77 -4.85
C VAL A 27 -9.99 7.00 -5.75
N GLN A 28 -10.98 7.86 -5.51
CA GLN A 28 -11.15 9.13 -6.21
C GLN A 28 -11.23 10.27 -5.20
N ALA A 29 -10.60 11.41 -5.52
CA ALA A 29 -10.73 12.61 -4.70
C ALA A 29 -12.18 13.11 -4.69
N GLY A 30 -12.65 13.77 -3.64
CA GLY A 30 -13.99 14.38 -3.63
C GLY A 30 -14.12 15.57 -4.59
N ASP A 31 -13.01 16.31 -4.75
CA ASP A 31 -12.96 17.55 -5.52
C ASP A 31 -12.74 17.31 -7.04
N PRO A 32 -13.48 18.00 -7.94
CA PRO A 32 -13.37 17.84 -9.39
C PRO A 32 -11.99 18.13 -9.99
N GLU A 33 -11.26 19.13 -9.48
CA GLU A 33 -9.92 19.46 -9.96
C GLU A 33 -8.91 18.41 -9.55
N SER A 34 -9.01 17.93 -8.31
CA SER A 34 -8.15 16.88 -7.78
C SER A 34 -8.38 15.55 -8.51
N ARG A 35 -9.62 15.25 -8.92
CA ARG A 35 -9.93 14.08 -9.75
C ARG A 35 -9.24 14.13 -11.10
N LYS A 36 -9.32 15.24 -11.82
CA LYS A 36 -8.68 15.39 -13.14
C LYS A 36 -7.16 15.17 -13.08
N LYS A 37 -6.50 15.75 -12.07
CA LYS A 37 -5.05 15.55 -11.86
C LYS A 37 -4.72 14.09 -11.56
N ALA A 38 -5.49 13.45 -10.68
CA ALA A 38 -5.31 12.05 -10.35
C ALA A 38 -5.54 11.11 -11.54
N GLU A 39 -6.55 11.38 -12.37
CA GLU A 39 -6.83 10.63 -13.60
C GLU A 39 -5.72 10.76 -14.63
N ALA A 40 -5.25 11.99 -14.90
CA ALA A 40 -4.14 12.23 -15.81
C ALA A 40 -2.86 11.51 -15.34
N PHE A 41 -2.59 11.51 -14.04
CA PHE A 41 -1.47 10.78 -13.46
C PHE A 41 -1.60 9.26 -13.63
N ARG A 42 -2.80 8.70 -13.40
CA ARG A 42 -3.07 7.27 -13.57
C ARG A 42 -2.97 6.82 -15.01
N GLN A 43 -3.47 7.60 -15.97
CA GLN A 43 -3.38 7.22 -17.40
C GLN A 43 -1.94 6.96 -17.84
N ARG A 44 -0.97 7.73 -17.31
CA ARG A 44 0.44 7.58 -17.67
C ARG A 44 1.20 6.57 -16.82
N ASN A 45 0.82 6.38 -15.55
CA ASN A 45 1.64 5.66 -14.58
C ASN A 45 0.96 4.46 -13.90
N ALA A 46 -0.31 4.17 -14.20
CA ALA A 46 -1.08 3.14 -13.48
C ALA A 46 -0.41 1.76 -13.50
N TRP A 47 0.22 1.38 -14.62
CA TRP A 47 0.91 0.09 -14.73
C TRP A 47 2.05 -0.05 -13.72
N TRP A 48 2.96 0.93 -13.70
CA TRP A 48 4.09 0.96 -12.76
C TRP A 48 3.62 1.10 -11.31
N MET A 49 2.59 1.90 -11.06
CA MET A 49 1.99 2.01 -9.72
C MET A 49 1.42 0.68 -9.23
N ARG A 50 0.76 -0.10 -10.10
CA ARG A 50 0.22 -1.42 -9.72
C ARG A 50 1.33 -2.36 -9.32
N ILE A 51 2.38 -2.45 -10.14
CA ILE A 51 3.53 -3.32 -9.87
C ILE A 51 4.24 -2.88 -8.58
N GLY A 52 4.52 -1.59 -8.44
CA GLY A 52 5.16 -1.04 -7.24
C GLY A 52 4.33 -1.27 -5.98
N ALA A 53 3.01 -1.04 -6.04
CA ALA A 53 2.12 -1.29 -4.91
C ALA A 53 2.06 -2.78 -4.55
N LEU A 54 1.95 -3.67 -5.53
CA LEU A 54 1.97 -5.13 -5.30
C LEU A 54 3.30 -5.59 -4.70
N ALA A 55 4.43 -5.04 -5.16
CA ALA A 55 5.74 -5.35 -4.58
C ALA A 55 5.85 -4.90 -3.12
N ILE A 56 5.39 -3.68 -2.80
CA ILE A 56 5.35 -3.18 -1.42
C ILE A 56 4.45 -4.09 -0.56
N ILE A 57 3.25 -4.41 -1.03
CA ILE A 57 2.33 -5.31 -0.31
C ILE A 57 3.00 -6.67 -0.07
N ALA A 58 3.64 -7.27 -1.07
CA ALA A 58 4.31 -8.56 -0.94
C ALA A 58 5.43 -8.53 0.12
N ILE A 59 6.29 -7.51 0.07
CA ILE A 59 7.37 -7.32 1.06
C ILE A 59 6.79 -7.14 2.47
N MET A 60 5.76 -6.31 2.61
CA MET A 60 5.13 -6.04 3.91
C MET A 60 4.44 -7.29 4.47
N VAL A 61 3.80 -8.11 3.63
CA VAL A 61 3.19 -9.39 4.04
C VAL A 61 4.26 -10.36 4.56
N VAL A 62 5.39 -10.47 3.87
CA VAL A 62 6.51 -11.31 4.32
C VAL A 62 7.06 -10.79 5.65
N ASN A 63 7.28 -9.47 5.78
CA ASN A 63 7.75 -8.88 7.04
C ASN A 63 6.79 -9.17 8.20
N LEU A 64 5.48 -8.95 7.99
CA LEU A 64 4.45 -9.27 8.99
C LEU A 64 4.49 -10.75 9.38
N TYR A 65 4.60 -11.65 8.41
CA TYR A 65 4.67 -13.09 8.67
C TYR A 65 5.90 -13.46 9.51
N LEU A 66 7.07 -12.92 9.17
CA LEU A 66 8.30 -13.15 9.94
C LEU A 66 8.21 -12.57 11.35
N HIS A 67 7.63 -11.38 11.50
CA HIS A 67 7.42 -10.75 12.80
C HIS A 67 6.44 -11.57 13.65
N PHE A 68 5.35 -12.09 13.06
CA PHE A 68 4.42 -12.99 13.73
C PHE A 68 5.08 -14.30 14.17
N LEU A 69 5.91 -14.91 13.31
CA LEU A 69 6.70 -16.09 13.67
C LEU A 69 7.67 -15.78 14.81
N GLN A 70 8.31 -14.60 14.81
CA GLN A 70 9.21 -14.19 15.89
C GLN A 70 8.46 -13.95 17.21
N LEU A 71 7.23 -13.44 17.15
CA LEU A 71 6.35 -13.28 18.31
C LEU A 71 5.80 -14.62 18.82
N SER A 72 5.62 -15.61 17.94
CA SER A 72 5.07 -16.95 18.28
C SER A 72 6.14 -17.99 18.60
N GLY A 73 7.37 -17.79 18.12
CA GLY A 73 8.56 -18.59 18.41
C GLY A 73 9.44 -17.98 19.50
N LYS A 74 9.00 -16.86 20.09
CA LYS A 74 9.27 -16.52 21.48
C LYS A 74 8.35 -17.35 22.39
#